data_AF-A0A527ZCR9-F1
#
_entry.id   AF-A0A527ZCR9-F1
#
_cell.length_a   1.000
_cell.length_b   1.000
_cell.length_c   1.000
_cell.angle_alpha   90.00
_cell.angle_beta   90.00
_cell.angle_gamma   90.00
#
_symmetry.space_group_name_H-M   'P 1'
#
loop_
_entity.id
_entity.type
_entity.pdbx_description
1 polymer ?
#
loop_
_entity_poly.entity_id
_entity_poly.type
_entity_poly.pdbx_seq_one_letter_code
_entity_poly.pdbx_strand_id
1 'polypeptide(L)' 'ALLACSAFAKPKPLEPHTWRIRLGAFGVQAICEFPQKRIEFSRTAFAADPRLNGLRWERGR' A
#
# COMPACT_ATOMS: atom_id res chain seq x y z
N ALA A 1 -2.35 10.04 -3.73
CA ALA A 1 -3.19 9.97 -4.94
C ALA A 1 -4.64 9.80 -4.51
N LEU A 2 -5.52 10.69 -4.99
CA LEU A 2 -6.96 10.45 -4.94
C LEU A 2 -7.31 9.54 -6.11
N LEU A 3 -8.11 8.50 -5.86
CA LEU A 3 -8.64 7.68 -6.94
C LEU A 3 -9.66 8.52 -7.72
N ALA A 4 -9.53 8.56 -9.04
CA ALA A 4 -10.52 9.20 -9.89
C ALA A 4 -11.85 8.44 -9.80
N CYS A 5 -12.98 9.17 -9.80
CA CYS A 5 -14.31 8.56 -9.76
C CYS A 5 -14.56 7.58 -10.92
N SER A 6 -13.86 7.76 -12.04
CA SER A 6 -13.90 6.84 -13.19
C SER A 6 -13.51 5.41 -12.84
N ALA A 7 -12.68 5.19 -11.81
CA ALA A 7 -12.33 3.86 -11.33
C ALA A 7 -13.54 3.08 -10.77
N PHE A 8 -14.62 3.77 -10.39
CA PHE A 8 -15.84 3.19 -9.83
C PHE A 8 -17.01 3.12 -10.84
N ALA A 9 -16.77 3.44 -12.11
CA ALA A 9 -17.83 3.46 -13.13
C ALA A 9 -18.36 2.04 -13.50
N LYS A 10 -17.69 0.97 -13.08
CA LYS A 10 -18.11 -0.42 -13.35
C LYS A 10 -18.78 -1.03 -12.11
N PRO A 11 -19.90 -1.76 -12.27
CA PRO A 11 -20.61 -2.38 -11.14
C PRO A 11 -19.78 -3.51 -10.52
N LYS A 12 -19.67 -3.47 -9.18
CA LYS A 12 -19.13 -4.47 -8.22
C LYS A 12 -17.67 -4.93 -8.47
N PRO A 13 -16.81 -5.01 -7.44
CA PRO A 13 -15.57 -5.78 -7.59
C PRO A 13 -15.94 -7.23 -7.94
N LEU A 14 -15.40 -7.72 -9.07
CA LEU A 14 -15.66 -9.07 -9.59
C LEU A 14 -15.21 -10.13 -8.58
N GLU A 15 -14.11 -9.87 -7.86
CA GLU A 15 -13.54 -10.74 -6.83
C GLU A 15 -12.98 -9.93 -5.66
N PRO A 16 -13.28 -10.30 -4.40
CA PRO A 16 -12.67 -9.69 -3.23
C PRO A 16 -11.22 -10.17 -3.06
N HIS A 17 -10.32 -9.23 -2.75
CA HIS A 17 -8.93 -9.52 -2.42
C HIS A 17 -8.56 -8.90 -1.07
N THR A 18 -7.96 -9.70 -0.19
CA THR A 18 -7.44 -9.21 1.09
C THR A 18 -5.97 -8.86 0.93
N TRP A 19 -5.63 -7.62 1.28
CA TRP A 19 -4.27 -7.11 1.26
C TRP A 19 -3.78 -6.84 2.67
N ARG A 20 -2.63 -7.40 3.02
CA ARG A 20 -1.88 -7.02 4.23
C ARG A 20 -0.82 -6.01 3.85
N ILE A 21 -0.93 -4.81 4.39
CA ILE A 21 0.05 -3.74 4.20
C ILE A 21 0.91 -3.63 5.45
N ARG A 22 2.22 -3.85 5.28
CA ARG A 22 3.22 -3.74 6.35
C ARG A 22 4.11 -2.55 6.07
N LEU A 23 4.34 -1.73 7.08
CA LEU A 23 5.35 -0.66 7.03
C LEU A 23 6.37 -0.91 8.14
N GLY A 24 7.65 -0.77 7.81
CA GLY A 24 8.74 -0.99 8.75
C GLY A 24 10.06 -0.39 8.29
N ALA A 25 11.15 -0.78 8.96
CA ALA A 25 12.52 -0.33 8.70
C ALA A 25 12.90 -0.33 7.21
N PHE A 26 12.46 -1.36 6.47
CA PHE A 26 12.81 -1.57 5.06
C PHE A 26 11.88 -0.88 4.06
N GLY A 27 10.75 -0.32 4.50
CA GLY A 27 9.77 0.34 3.63
C GLY A 27 8.38 -0.28 3.76
N VAL A 28 7.66 -0.38 2.64
CA VAL A 28 6.26 -0.82 2.58
C VAL A 28 6.15 -2.09 1.75
N GLN A 29 5.44 -3.09 2.29
CA GLN A 29 5.08 -4.31 1.59
C GLN A 29 3.55 -4.45 1.55
N ALA A 30 3.00 -4.68 0.37
CA ALA A 30 1.61 -5.06 0.18
C ALA A 30 1.56 -6.51 -0.30
N ILE A 31 0.93 -7.37 0.49
CA ILE A 31 0.83 -8.81 0.24
C ILE A 31 -0.63 -9.18 0.06
N CYS A 32 -0.97 -9.78 -1.07
CA CYS A 32 -2.22 -10.47 -1.31
C CYS A 32 -1.95 -11.97 -1.36
N GLU A 33 -2.67 -12.75 -0.57
CA GLU A 33 -2.50 -14.21 -0.55
C GLU A 33 -3.29 -14.88 -1.69
N PHE A 34 -4.44 -14.32 -2.08
CA PHE A 34 -5.32 -14.90 -3.10
C PHE A 34 -5.91 -13.82 -4.03
N PRO A 35 -5.45 -13.77 -5.31
CA PRO A 35 -4.30 -14.50 -5.86
C PRO A 35 -2.99 -14.00 -5.26
N GLN A 36 -1.95 -14.84 -5.28
CA GLN A 36 -0.65 -14.47 -4.73
C GLN A 36 -0.06 -13.26 -5.48
N LYS A 37 0.01 -12.12 -4.81
CA LYS A 37 0.62 -10.88 -5.32
C LYS A 37 1.43 -10.23 -4.22
N ARG A 38 2.58 -9.66 -4.59
CA ARG A 38 3.47 -8.95 -3.67
C ARG A 38 4.00 -7.70 -4.35
N ILE A 39 3.89 -6.58 -3.67
CA ILE A 39 4.37 -5.28 -4.12
C ILE A 39 5.21 -4.70 -3.00
N GLU A 40 6.42 -4.25 -3.31
CA GLU A 40 7.36 -3.73 -2.31
C GLU A 40 7.91 -2.38 -2.77
N PHE A 41 8.04 -1.46 -1.81
CA PHE A 41 8.61 -0.14 -2.01
C PHE A 41 9.61 0.16 -0.89
N SER A 42 10.78 0.66 -1.25
CA SER A 42 11.72 1.20 -0.27
C SER A 42 11.16 2.46 0.41
N ARG A 43 11.75 2.85 1.53
CA ARG A 43 11.41 4.14 2.19
C ARG A 43 11.63 5.34 1.26
N THR A 44 12.67 5.29 0.43
CA THR A 44 13.03 6.38 -0.48
C THR A 44 11.98 6.62 -1.57
N ALA A 45 11.18 5.60 -1.93
CA ALA A 45 10.06 5.76 -2.85
C ALA A 45 9.00 6.77 -2.34
N PHE A 46 9.00 7.05 -1.04
CA PHE A 46 8.06 7.96 -0.37
C PHE A 46 8.69 9.28 0.06
N ALA A 47 9.97 9.52 -0.23
CA ALA A 47 10.70 10.68 0.28
C ALA A 47 10.10 12.03 -0.14
N ALA A 48 9.40 12.08 -1.28
CA ALA A 48 8.74 13.29 -1.78
C ALA A 48 7.33 13.51 -1.23
N ASP A 49 6.77 12.60 -0.42
CA ASP A 49 5.43 12.75 0.13
C ASP A 49 5.48 13.43 1.52
N PRO A 50 5.13 14.73 1.63
CA PRO A 50 5.26 15.48 2.88
C PRO A 50 4.38 14.93 3.99
N ARG A 51 3.33 14.17 3.66
CA ARG A 51 2.44 13.54 4.65
C ARG A 51 3.15 12.46 5.46
N LEU A 52 4.27 11.95 4.95
CA LEU A 52 5.03 10.85 5.57
C LEU A 52 6.27 11.34 6.34
N ASN A 53 6.53 12.64 6.38
CA ASN A 53 7.70 13.21 7.07
C ASN A 53 7.77 12.87 8.57
N GLY A 54 6.62 12.76 9.24
CA GLY A 54 6.53 12.39 10.66
C GLY A 54 6.39 10.88 10.92
N LEU A 55 6.40 10.04 9.89
CA LEU A 55 6.15 8.61 10.05
C LEU A 55 7.34 7.92 10.75
N ARG A 56 7.09 7.32 11.92
CA ARG A 56 8.08 6.45 12.58
C ARG A 56 8.12 5.09 11.88
N TRP A 57 9.11 4.91 11.01
CA TRP A 57 9.34 3.67 10.26
C TRP A 57 9.77 2.50 11.14
N GLU A 58 10.60 2.78 12.15
CA GLU A 58 11.00 1.78 13.14
C GLU A 58 9.83 1.53 14.10
N ARG A 59 9.28 0.32 14.02
CA ARG A 59 8.19 -0.14 14.88
C ARG A 59 8.68 -1.41 15.56
N GLY A 60 8.68 -1.40 16.89
CA GLY A 60 9.08 -2.54 17.71
C GLY A 60 8.19 -3.77 17.46
N ARG A 61 8.57 -4.90 18.05
CA ARG A 61 7.68 -6.06 18.15
C ARG A 61 6.49 -5.77 19.04
#